data_AF-A0A5E4IIX4-F1
#
_entry.id   AF-A0A5E4IIX4-F1
#
_cell.length_a   1.000
_cell.length_b   1.000
_cell.length_c   1.000
_cell.angle_alpha   90.00
_cell.angle_beta   90.00
_cell.angle_gamma   90.00
#
_symmetry.space_group_name_H-M   'P 1'
#
loop_
_entity.id
_entity.type
_entity.pdbx_description
1 polymer ?
#
loop_
_entity_poly.entity_id
_entity_poly.type
_entity_poly.pdbx_seq_one_letter_code
_entity_poly.pdbx_strand_id
1 'polypeptide(L)'
;MSDPSEKKTAISFRVALIVATFFVLGFAAVSVLLSNQPEQRKIISNLYNIIVQFSATFGLLCAAYYSKNYGKRIQVAWIVLALAQFSFTIADIGFAYYDIFQGEVPYPSLADLPSLMFYFLFASGLLLLPRMLLTFSERTKMLLDMGIVMLAATMIYWALLIVPTIAGGAEESTLSMAVSVAYNVGDLVILFAIIELLLCSPESLAFIYAPFLIIFSS
;
A
#
# COMPACT_ATOMS: atom_id res chain seq x y z
N MET A 1 33.36 -32.63 17.42
CA MET A 1 32.98 -31.89 18.64
C MET A 1 32.92 -30.41 18.27
N SER A 2 31.74 -29.95 17.86
CA SER A 2 31.38 -28.53 17.68
C SER A 2 29.89 -28.42 17.31
N ASP A 3 29.03 -28.40 18.31
CA ASP A 3 27.78 -27.64 18.30
C ASP A 3 27.73 -26.94 19.66
N PRO A 4 27.74 -25.60 19.69
CA PRO A 4 26.49 -24.93 20.10
C PRO A 4 26.26 -23.55 19.42
N SER A 5 24.99 -23.28 19.15
CA SER A 5 24.37 -21.94 19.16
C SER A 5 24.69 -20.95 18.04
N GLU A 6 23.95 -21.07 16.94
CA GLU A 6 23.48 -19.88 16.21
C GLU A 6 21.96 -20.00 16.01
N LYS A 7 21.21 -19.92 17.12
CA LYS A 7 19.78 -19.60 17.03
C LYS A 7 19.67 -18.11 16.67
N LYS A 8 19.75 -17.79 15.38
CA LYS A 8 19.39 -16.45 14.89
C LYS A 8 17.91 -16.23 15.18
N THR A 9 17.64 -15.31 16.10
CA THR A 9 16.31 -14.98 16.60
C THR A 9 15.45 -14.41 15.48
N ALA A 10 14.74 -15.29 14.77
CA ALA A 10 13.73 -14.91 13.83
C ALA A 10 12.62 -14.13 14.54
N ILE A 11 12.31 -12.92 14.06
CA ILE A 11 11.12 -12.19 14.50
C ILE A 11 9.93 -12.97 13.94
N SER A 12 9.32 -13.81 14.78
CA SER A 12 8.10 -14.55 14.43
C SER A 12 7.06 -13.58 13.86
N PHE A 13 6.23 -14.02 12.92
CA PHE A 13 5.08 -13.26 12.40
C PHE A 13 4.26 -12.58 13.52
N ARG A 14 4.15 -13.24 14.68
CA ARG A 14 3.53 -12.68 15.89
C ARG A 14 4.26 -11.45 16.44
N VAL A 15 5.59 -11.49 16.48
CA VAL A 15 6.41 -10.36 16.94
C VAL A 15 6.36 -9.21 15.93
N ALA A 16 6.38 -9.51 14.63
CA ALA A 16 6.19 -8.48 13.59
C ALA A 16 4.82 -7.80 13.70
N LEU A 17 3.75 -8.57 13.96
CA LEU A 17 2.40 -8.06 14.17
C LEU A 17 2.30 -7.23 15.45
N ILE A 18 2.94 -7.65 16.54
CA ILE A 18 3.01 -6.87 17.79
C ILE A 18 3.75 -5.55 17.55
N VAL A 19 4.92 -5.58 16.90
CA VAL A 19 5.70 -4.38 16.59
C VAL A 19 4.91 -3.42 15.71
N ALA A 20 4.28 -3.92 14.65
CA ALA A 20 3.42 -3.11 13.77
C ALA A 20 2.26 -2.49 14.56
N THR A 21 1.62 -3.24 15.45
CA THR A 21 0.53 -2.75 16.29
C THR A 21 1.01 -1.64 17.23
N PHE A 22 2.13 -1.84 17.92
CA PHE A 22 2.71 -0.81 18.79
C PHE A 22 3.10 0.45 18.00
N PHE A 23 3.64 0.28 16.81
CA PHE A 23 4.04 1.39 15.94
C PHE A 23 2.82 2.23 15.51
N VAL A 24 1.74 1.56 15.08
CA VAL A 24 0.47 2.21 14.69
C VAL A 24 -0.18 2.91 15.89
N LEU A 25 -0.25 2.25 17.05
CA LEU A 25 -0.81 2.85 18.27
C LEU A 25 0.02 4.04 18.75
N GLY A 26 1.35 3.95 18.68
CA GLY A 26 2.26 5.05 19.01
C GLY A 26 2.03 6.26 18.10
N PHE A 27 1.91 6.05 16.79
CA PHE A 27 1.60 7.10 15.83
C PHE A 27 0.22 7.74 16.10
N ALA A 28 -0.80 6.92 16.37
CA ALA A 28 -2.13 7.41 16.72
C ALA A 28 -2.11 8.25 18.00
N ALA A 29 -1.39 7.81 19.04
CA ALA A 29 -1.24 8.54 20.29
C ALA A 29 -0.54 9.89 20.09
N VAL A 30 0.57 9.93 19.34
CA VAL A 30 1.26 11.18 19.00
C VAL A 30 0.36 12.12 18.21
N SER A 31 -0.40 11.59 17.26
CA SER A 31 -1.37 12.37 16.46
C SER A 31 -2.49 12.98 17.30
N VAL A 32 -2.98 12.27 18.33
CA VAL A 32 -4.00 12.77 19.26
C VAL A 32 -3.40 13.80 20.23
N LEU A 33 -2.20 13.57 20.74
CA LEU A 33 -1.50 14.51 21.62
C LEU A 33 -1.19 15.84 20.92
N LEU A 34 -0.87 15.80 19.62
CA LEU A 34 -0.60 16.97 18.80
C LEU A 34 -1.86 17.56 18.14
N SER A 35 -3.06 17.13 18.55
CA SER A 35 -4.32 17.64 17.99
C SER A 35 -4.48 19.15 18.11
N ASN A 36 -3.92 19.76 19.17
CA ASN A 36 -3.95 21.21 19.41
C ASN A 36 -2.84 21.99 18.66
N GLN A 37 -1.93 21.30 17.95
CA GLN A 37 -0.79 21.90 17.25
C GLN A 37 -0.75 21.40 15.80
N PRO A 38 -1.60 21.96 14.91
CA PRO A 38 -1.83 21.42 13.57
C PRO A 38 -0.54 21.36 12.73
N GLU A 39 0.31 22.39 12.83
CA GLU A 39 1.59 22.45 12.10
C GLU A 39 2.54 21.30 12.47
N GLN A 40 2.71 21.01 13.76
CA GLN A 40 3.59 19.93 14.21
C GLN A 40 3.03 18.57 13.82
N ARG A 41 1.71 18.39 13.95
CA ARG A 41 1.02 17.16 13.55
C ARG A 41 1.22 16.87 12.07
N LYS A 42 1.10 17.89 11.20
CA LYS A 42 1.34 17.76 9.76
C LYS A 42 2.77 17.28 9.46
N ILE A 43 3.78 17.96 10.00
CA ILE A 43 5.19 17.61 9.76
C ILE A 43 5.47 16.17 10.21
N ILE A 44 5.04 15.79 11.42
CA ILE A 44 5.27 14.45 11.96
C ILE A 44 4.54 13.37 11.16
N SER A 45 3.31 13.62 10.72
CA SER A 45 2.53 12.67 9.91
C SER A 45 3.18 12.43 8.55
N ASN A 46 3.61 13.50 7.87
CA ASN A 46 4.29 13.39 6.59
C ASN A 46 5.64 12.67 6.72
N LEU A 47 6.43 12.99 7.74
CA LEU A 47 7.72 12.32 7.97
C LEU A 47 7.54 10.84 8.30
N TYR A 48 6.54 10.52 9.12
CA TYR A 48 6.17 9.14 9.42
C TYR A 48 5.82 8.36 8.15
N ASN A 49 4.94 8.90 7.30
CA ASN A 49 4.56 8.27 6.05
C ASN A 49 5.78 8.02 5.16
N ILE A 50 6.62 9.03 4.96
CA ILE A 50 7.85 8.90 4.16
C ILE A 50 8.74 7.76 4.68
N ILE A 51 8.99 7.68 5.98
CA ILE A 51 9.81 6.62 6.58
C ILE A 51 9.20 5.24 6.34
N VAL A 52 7.88 5.11 6.48
CA VAL A 52 7.15 3.86 6.22
C VAL A 52 7.28 3.47 4.75
N GLN A 53 7.11 4.41 3.82
CA GLN A 53 7.22 4.11 2.39
C GLN A 53 8.63 3.71 1.95
N PHE A 54 9.66 4.38 2.47
CA PHE A 54 11.05 4.00 2.22
C PHE A 54 11.35 2.60 2.76
N SER A 55 10.85 2.29 3.96
CA SER A 55 11.02 0.96 4.57
C SER A 55 10.32 -0.13 3.75
N ALA A 56 9.10 0.14 3.27
CA ALA A 56 8.37 -0.78 2.40
C ALA A 56 9.09 -1.01 1.07
N THR A 57 9.55 0.07 0.42
CA THR A 57 10.34 0.00 -0.82
C THR A 57 11.62 -0.81 -0.62
N PHE A 58 12.35 -0.55 0.47
CA PHE A 58 13.56 -1.29 0.79
C PHE A 58 13.28 -2.78 1.03
N GLY A 59 12.22 -3.11 1.77
CA GLY A 59 11.81 -4.50 1.98
C GLY A 59 11.50 -5.24 0.68
N LEU A 60 10.82 -4.59 -0.27
CA LEU A 60 10.54 -5.15 -1.59
C LEU A 60 11.81 -5.31 -2.45
N LEU A 61 12.76 -4.38 -2.38
CA LEU A 61 14.06 -4.51 -3.03
C LEU A 61 14.88 -5.67 -2.45
N CYS A 62 14.86 -5.86 -1.13
CA CYS A 62 15.46 -7.03 -0.50
C CYS A 62 14.79 -8.31 -0.98
N ALA A 63 13.45 -8.37 -1.01
CA ALA A 63 12.73 -9.52 -1.54
C ALA A 63 13.07 -9.81 -3.02
N ALA A 64 13.25 -8.77 -3.84
CA ALA A 64 13.73 -8.88 -5.21
C ALA A 64 15.15 -9.43 -5.31
N TYR A 65 16.05 -9.02 -4.39
CA TYR A 65 17.42 -9.51 -4.35
C TYR A 65 17.48 -11.00 -3.95
N TYR A 66 16.75 -11.40 -2.90
CA TYR A 66 16.75 -12.79 -2.42
C TYR A 66 15.97 -13.76 -3.32
N SER A 67 14.97 -13.26 -4.06
CA SER A 67 14.19 -14.09 -4.97
C SER A 67 14.92 -14.53 -6.24
N LYS A 68 16.16 -14.05 -6.47
CA LYS A 68 17.04 -14.48 -7.59
C LYS A 68 17.16 -16.00 -7.72
N ASN A 69 17.17 -16.71 -6.60
CA ASN A 69 17.37 -18.16 -6.55
C ASN A 69 16.09 -18.97 -6.87
N TYR A 70 14.92 -18.33 -6.90
CA TYR A 70 13.62 -19.00 -7.10
C TYR A 70 13.09 -18.87 -8.55
N GLY A 71 13.84 -18.20 -9.42
CA GLY A 71 13.56 -18.10 -10.85
C GLY A 71 13.32 -16.67 -11.32
N LYS A 72 13.68 -16.41 -12.59
CA LYS A 72 13.63 -15.07 -13.20
C LYS A 72 12.26 -14.42 -13.13
N ARG A 73 11.17 -15.19 -13.29
CA ARG A 73 9.81 -14.66 -13.24
C ARG A 73 9.45 -14.08 -11.87
N ILE A 74 9.81 -14.77 -10.80
CA ILE A 74 9.55 -14.34 -9.42
C ILE A 74 10.39 -13.10 -9.09
N GLN A 75 11.66 -13.11 -9.52
CA GLN A 75 12.53 -11.94 -9.37
C GLN A 75 11.96 -10.71 -10.08
N VAL A 76 11.50 -10.85 -11.34
CA VAL A 76 10.88 -9.74 -12.08
C VAL A 76 9.60 -9.26 -11.37
N ALA A 77 8.79 -10.17 -10.83
CA ALA A 77 7.59 -9.80 -10.07
C ALA A 77 7.94 -8.90 -8.86
N TRP A 78 8.94 -9.29 -8.07
CA TRP A 78 9.39 -8.48 -6.92
C TRP A 78 10.03 -7.15 -7.33
N ILE A 79 10.77 -7.10 -8.45
CA ILE A 79 11.32 -5.84 -8.98
C ILE A 79 10.18 -4.89 -9.38
N VAL A 80 9.15 -5.39 -10.06
CA VAL A 80 8.00 -4.58 -10.47
C VAL A 80 7.22 -4.07 -9.25
N LEU A 81 7.04 -4.91 -8.22
CA LEU A 81 6.44 -4.47 -6.95
C LEU A 81 7.29 -3.40 -6.24
N ALA A 82 8.62 -3.56 -6.21
CA ALA A 82 9.52 -2.56 -5.66
C ALA A 82 9.46 -1.23 -6.43
N LEU A 83 9.35 -1.29 -7.76
CA LEU A 83 9.19 -0.11 -8.61
C LEU A 83 7.84 0.57 -8.39
N ALA A 84 6.77 -0.21 -8.20
CA ALA A 84 5.47 0.31 -7.80
C ALA A 84 5.60 1.11 -6.49
N GLN A 85 6.15 0.49 -5.45
CA GLN A 85 6.29 1.12 -4.14
C GLN A 85 7.19 2.36 -4.18
N PHE A 86 8.23 2.34 -4.99
CA PHE A 86 9.09 3.50 -5.21
C PHE A 86 8.32 4.65 -5.88
N SER A 87 7.47 4.36 -6.87
CA SER A 87 6.56 5.34 -7.46
C SER A 87 5.66 5.97 -6.40
N PHE A 88 5.09 5.15 -5.50
CA PHE A 88 4.26 5.65 -4.41
C PHE A 88 5.05 6.50 -3.41
N THR A 89 6.31 6.14 -3.14
CA THR A 89 7.22 6.95 -2.30
C THR A 89 7.45 8.33 -2.90
N ILE A 90 7.61 8.43 -4.23
CA ILE A 90 7.74 9.72 -4.93
C ILE A 90 6.44 10.53 -4.80
N ALA A 91 5.28 9.89 -4.91
CA ALA A 91 3.98 10.54 -4.71
C ALA A 91 3.87 11.14 -3.30
N ASP A 92 4.18 10.35 -2.26
CA ASP A 92 4.15 10.80 -0.87
C ASP A 92 5.11 11.96 -0.59
N ILE A 93 6.29 11.97 -1.19
CA ILE A 93 7.21 13.12 -1.11
C ILE A 93 6.58 14.36 -1.76
N GLY A 94 5.90 14.18 -2.90
CA GLY A 94 5.15 15.25 -3.56
C GLY A 94 4.01 15.80 -2.70
N PHE A 95 3.18 14.92 -2.12
CA PHE A 95 2.10 15.31 -1.21
C PHE A 95 2.63 16.02 0.03
N ALA A 96 3.70 15.51 0.65
CA ALA A 96 4.35 16.14 1.78
C ALA A 96 4.91 17.52 1.43
N TYR A 97 5.47 17.69 0.23
CA TYR A 97 5.94 18.98 -0.25
C TYR A 97 4.79 19.99 -0.34
N TYR A 98 3.66 19.62 -0.94
CA TYR A 98 2.49 20.49 -1.01
C TYR A 98 1.93 20.81 0.39
N ASP A 99 1.71 19.80 1.25
CA ASP A 99 1.11 20.00 2.57
C ASP A 99 1.99 20.84 3.51
N ILE A 100 3.31 20.66 3.48
CA ILE A 100 4.24 21.39 4.35
C ILE A 100 4.56 22.80 3.84
N PHE A 101 4.80 22.97 2.54
CA PHE A 101 5.28 24.26 2.00
C PHE A 101 4.18 25.13 1.42
N GLN A 102 3.09 24.54 0.91
CA GLN A 102 1.95 25.28 0.36
C GLN A 102 0.77 25.33 1.32
N GLY A 103 0.82 24.56 2.42
CA GLY A 103 -0.20 24.55 3.47
C GLY A 103 -1.44 23.72 3.12
N GLU A 104 -1.61 23.37 1.85
CA GLU A 104 -2.67 22.49 1.34
C GLU A 104 -2.17 21.70 0.12
N VAL A 105 -2.76 20.53 -0.09
CA VAL A 105 -2.51 19.72 -1.29
C VAL A 105 -3.53 20.12 -2.35
N PRO A 106 -3.11 20.72 -3.48
CA PRO A 106 -4.04 21.05 -4.56
C PRO A 106 -4.62 19.76 -5.13
N TYR A 107 -5.92 19.72 -5.40
CA TYR A 107 -6.57 18.53 -5.97
C TYR A 107 -7.19 18.83 -7.33
N PRO A 108 -6.76 18.13 -8.41
CA PRO A 108 -5.64 17.20 -8.52
C PRO A 108 -4.27 17.91 -8.55
N SER A 109 -3.23 17.17 -8.18
CA SER A 109 -1.83 17.57 -8.07
C SER A 109 -0.93 16.79 -9.05
N LEU A 110 0.32 17.25 -9.21
CA LEU A 110 1.35 16.48 -9.90
C LEU A 110 1.73 15.18 -9.18
N ALA A 111 1.48 15.09 -7.87
CA ALA A 111 1.75 13.90 -7.07
C ALA A 111 0.74 12.76 -7.33
N ASP A 112 -0.42 13.08 -7.93
CA ASP A 112 -1.39 12.06 -8.36
C ASP A 112 -0.87 11.18 -9.48
N LEU A 113 0.01 11.69 -10.35
CA LEU A 113 0.56 10.91 -11.45
C LEU A 113 1.40 9.70 -10.97
N PRO A 114 2.41 9.85 -10.10
CA PRO A 114 3.16 8.71 -9.56
C PRO A 114 2.32 7.83 -8.62
N SER A 115 1.29 8.39 -7.98
CA SER A 115 0.32 7.62 -7.18
C SER A 115 -0.53 6.69 -8.06
N LEU A 116 -1.06 7.20 -9.17
CA LEU A 116 -1.79 6.40 -10.15
C LEU A 116 -0.91 5.31 -10.78
N MET A 117 0.35 5.64 -11.10
CA MET A 117 1.31 4.68 -11.64
C MET A 117 1.60 3.53 -10.67
N PHE A 118 1.57 3.78 -9.36
CA PHE A 118 1.71 2.73 -8.35
C PHE A 118 0.64 1.65 -8.50
N TYR A 119 -0.63 2.01 -8.68
CA TYR A 119 -1.71 1.01 -8.85
C TYR A 119 -1.48 0.11 -10.07
N PHE A 120 -1.10 0.68 -11.22
CA PHE A 120 -0.81 -0.08 -12.44
C PHE A 120 0.39 -1.02 -12.26
N LEU A 121 1.50 -0.50 -11.71
CA LEU A 121 2.71 -1.29 -11.48
C LEU A 121 2.46 -2.39 -10.44
N PHE A 122 1.80 -2.08 -9.33
CA PHE A 122 1.52 -3.03 -8.26
C PHE A 122 0.67 -4.19 -8.76
N ALA A 123 -0.41 -3.89 -9.50
CA ALA A 123 -1.24 -4.90 -10.14
C ALA A 123 -0.43 -5.79 -11.09
N SER A 124 0.43 -5.19 -11.92
CA SER A 124 1.28 -5.94 -12.86
C SER A 124 2.30 -6.84 -12.15
N GLY A 125 2.91 -6.37 -11.06
CA GLY A 125 3.84 -7.15 -10.24
C GLY A 125 3.17 -8.37 -9.61
N LEU A 126 1.94 -8.20 -9.13
CA LEU A 126 1.18 -9.32 -8.57
C LEU A 126 0.73 -10.35 -9.61
N LEU A 127 0.41 -9.93 -10.84
CA LEU A 127 0.08 -10.85 -11.94
C LEU A 127 1.28 -11.72 -12.34
N LEU A 128 2.50 -11.24 -12.12
CA LEU A 128 3.72 -11.99 -12.40
C LEU A 128 4.03 -13.05 -11.34
N LEU A 129 3.59 -12.85 -10.10
CA LEU A 129 3.74 -13.84 -9.04
C LEU A 129 3.00 -15.14 -9.37
N PRO A 130 3.55 -16.33 -9.03
CA PRO A 130 2.89 -17.60 -9.24
C PRO A 130 1.59 -17.65 -8.42
N ARG A 131 0.43 -17.61 -9.08
CA ARG A 131 -0.88 -17.64 -8.43
C ARG A 131 -1.38 -19.08 -8.25
N MET A 132 -1.81 -19.41 -7.04
CA MET A 132 -2.84 -20.42 -6.81
C MET A 132 -4.17 -19.68 -6.83
N LEU A 133 -4.82 -19.69 -8.00
CA LEU A 133 -6.01 -18.88 -8.27
C LEU A 133 -7.18 -19.35 -7.40
N LEU A 134 -7.89 -18.40 -6.78
CA LEU A 134 -9.27 -18.57 -6.34
C LEU A 134 -10.09 -19.20 -7.48
N THR A 135 -11.06 -20.04 -7.14
CA THR A 135 -11.99 -20.57 -8.13
C THR A 135 -12.73 -19.41 -8.81
N PHE A 136 -13.18 -19.60 -10.05
CA PHE A 136 -13.91 -18.56 -10.79
C PHE A 136 -15.09 -18.01 -9.97
N SER A 137 -15.81 -18.89 -9.27
CA SER A 137 -16.94 -18.51 -8.40
C SER A 137 -16.53 -17.59 -7.24
N GLU A 138 -15.41 -17.87 -6.57
CA GLU A 138 -14.90 -17.04 -5.47
C GLU A 138 -14.46 -15.66 -5.98
N ARG A 139 -13.80 -15.63 -7.13
CA ARG A 139 -13.37 -14.38 -7.77
C ARG A 139 -14.57 -13.50 -8.16
N THR A 140 -15.61 -14.07 -8.76
CA THR A 140 -16.81 -13.31 -9.14
C THR A 140 -17.54 -12.75 -7.92
N LYS A 141 -17.71 -13.56 -6.87
CA LYS A 141 -18.35 -13.11 -5.63
C LYS A 141 -17.59 -11.94 -5.01
N MET A 142 -16.27 -12.07 -4.93
CA MET A 142 -15.39 -11.05 -4.37
C MET A 142 -15.38 -9.75 -5.20
N LEU A 143 -15.39 -9.84 -6.53
CA LEU A 143 -15.55 -8.67 -7.40
C LEU A 143 -16.91 -7.99 -7.20
N LEU A 144 -17.98 -8.77 -7.00
CA LEU A 144 -19.32 -8.24 -6.75
C LEU A 144 -19.39 -7.51 -5.41
N ASP A 145 -18.85 -8.10 -4.34
CA ASP A 145 -18.80 -7.48 -3.02
C ASP A 145 -18.00 -6.16 -3.05
N MET A 146 -16.85 -6.15 -3.74
CA MET A 146 -16.06 -4.93 -3.95
C MET A 146 -16.78 -3.88 -4.78
N GLY A 147 -17.50 -4.29 -5.83
CA GLY A 147 -18.32 -3.40 -6.65
C GLY A 147 -19.45 -2.75 -5.86
N ILE A 148 -20.09 -3.50 -4.95
CA ILE A 148 -21.11 -2.96 -4.04
C ILE A 148 -20.51 -1.91 -3.10
N VAL A 149 -19.35 -2.23 -2.47
CA VAL A 149 -18.64 -1.28 -1.60
C VAL A 149 -18.25 -0.01 -2.36
N MET A 150 -17.76 -0.15 -3.60
CA MET A 150 -17.41 0.98 -4.46
C MET A 150 -18.62 1.87 -4.75
N LEU A 151 -19.73 1.29 -5.23
CA LEU A 151 -20.94 2.06 -5.54
C LEU A 151 -21.44 2.80 -4.31
N ALA A 152 -21.43 2.15 -3.14
CA ALA A 152 -21.80 2.79 -1.88
C ALA A 152 -20.86 3.95 -1.52
N ALA A 153 -19.55 3.75 -1.60
CA ALA A 153 -18.55 4.79 -1.31
C ALA A 153 -18.64 5.97 -2.30
N THR A 154 -18.82 5.70 -3.59
CA THR A 154 -19.03 6.72 -4.63
C THR A 154 -20.31 7.51 -4.37
N MET A 155 -21.41 6.86 -3.99
CA MET A 155 -22.65 7.56 -3.63
C MET A 155 -22.45 8.46 -2.40
N ILE A 156 -21.71 8.00 -1.39
CA ILE A 156 -21.39 8.80 -0.20
C ILE A 156 -20.49 10.00 -0.57
N TYR A 157 -19.42 9.76 -1.34
CA TYR A 157 -18.53 10.83 -1.85
C TYR A 157 -19.32 11.86 -2.65
N TRP A 158 -20.18 11.41 -3.57
CA TRP A 158 -21.01 12.26 -4.39
C TRP A 158 -21.95 13.12 -3.54
N ALA A 159 -22.63 12.51 -2.56
CA ALA A 159 -23.57 13.21 -1.69
C ALA A 159 -22.89 14.22 -0.74
N LEU A 160 -21.71 13.89 -0.22
CA LEU A 160 -21.04 14.69 0.80
C LEU A 160 -20.07 15.75 0.25
N LEU A 161 -19.51 15.53 -0.93
CA LEU A 161 -18.47 16.41 -1.49
C LEU A 161 -18.93 17.08 -2.78
N ILE A 162 -19.42 16.31 -3.75
CA ILE A 162 -19.80 16.86 -5.06
C ILE A 162 -21.03 17.75 -4.96
N VAL A 163 -22.11 17.27 -4.33
CA VAL A 163 -23.36 18.02 -4.20
C VAL A 163 -23.15 19.38 -3.49
N PRO A 164 -22.48 19.47 -2.33
CA PRO A 164 -22.22 20.76 -1.69
C PRO A 164 -21.27 21.67 -2.47
N THR A 165 -20.28 21.11 -3.18
CA THR A 165 -19.31 21.88 -3.98
C THR A 165 -19.97 22.56 -5.17
N ILE A 166 -20.80 21.82 -5.91
CA ILE A 166 -21.59 22.37 -7.03
C ILE A 166 -22.63 23.37 -6.53
N ALA A 167 -23.33 23.06 -5.42
CA ALA A 167 -24.29 23.98 -4.80
C ALA A 167 -23.63 25.27 -4.28
N GLY A 168 -22.35 25.21 -3.91
CA GLY A 168 -21.53 26.37 -3.54
C GLY A 168 -21.03 27.20 -4.73
N GLY A 169 -21.37 26.83 -5.97
CA GLY A 169 -21.02 27.57 -7.18
C GLY A 169 -19.60 27.29 -7.72
N ALA A 170 -18.91 26.28 -7.18
CA ALA A 170 -17.63 25.84 -7.73
C ALA A 170 -17.87 24.84 -8.88
N GLU A 171 -17.30 25.13 -10.06
CA GLU A 171 -17.21 24.14 -11.14
C GLU A 171 -16.13 23.11 -10.77
N GLU A 172 -16.55 21.89 -10.46
CA GLU A 172 -15.61 20.79 -10.26
C GLU A 172 -15.04 20.37 -11.63
N SER A 173 -13.72 20.43 -11.80
CA SER A 173 -13.07 20.07 -13.05
C SER A 173 -13.28 18.60 -13.38
N THR A 174 -13.57 18.27 -14.65
CA THR A 174 -13.65 16.89 -15.17
C THR A 174 -12.40 16.07 -14.81
N LEU A 175 -11.24 16.73 -14.68
CA LEU A 175 -10.00 16.10 -14.26
C LEU A 175 -10.05 15.60 -12.80
N SER A 176 -10.62 16.39 -11.89
CA SER A 176 -10.78 16.00 -10.47
C SER A 176 -11.64 14.74 -10.34
N MET A 177 -12.75 14.69 -11.08
CA MET A 177 -13.62 13.51 -11.13
C MET A 177 -12.90 12.28 -11.69
N ALA A 178 -12.15 12.44 -12.78
CA ALA A 178 -11.40 11.34 -13.39
C ALA A 178 -10.36 10.76 -12.43
N VAL A 179 -9.61 11.63 -11.72
CA VAL A 179 -8.63 11.22 -10.72
C VAL A 179 -9.31 10.54 -9.54
N SER A 180 -10.42 11.07 -9.03
CA SER A 180 -11.20 10.46 -7.94
C SER A 180 -11.66 9.03 -8.28
N VAL A 181 -12.20 8.82 -9.47
CA VAL A 181 -12.61 7.49 -9.93
C VAL A 181 -11.41 6.56 -10.04
N ALA A 182 -10.27 7.05 -10.57
CA ALA A 182 -9.06 6.26 -10.72
C ALA A 182 -8.49 5.78 -9.37
N TYR A 183 -8.50 6.63 -8.33
CA TYR A 183 -8.13 6.23 -6.96
C TYR A 183 -9.03 5.14 -6.41
N ASN A 184 -10.35 5.33 -6.48
CA ASN A 184 -11.32 4.33 -6.00
C ASN A 184 -11.16 2.98 -6.71
N VAL A 185 -10.96 3.00 -8.04
CA VAL A 185 -10.69 1.78 -8.82
C VAL A 185 -9.37 1.15 -8.38
N GLY A 186 -8.31 1.95 -8.23
CA GLY A 186 -6.99 1.51 -7.81
C GLY A 186 -7.00 0.82 -6.45
N ASP A 187 -7.68 1.41 -5.47
CA ASP A 187 -7.80 0.86 -4.12
C ASP A 187 -8.44 -0.53 -4.12
N LEU A 188 -9.47 -0.75 -4.95
CA LEU A 188 -10.07 -2.08 -5.10
C LEU A 188 -9.14 -3.07 -5.76
N VAL A 189 -8.37 -2.64 -6.77
CA VAL A 189 -7.39 -3.52 -7.41
C VAL A 189 -6.37 -4.02 -6.40
N ILE A 190 -5.91 -3.14 -5.50
CA ILE A 190 -4.97 -3.49 -4.42
C ILE A 190 -5.64 -4.35 -3.34
N LEU A 191 -6.86 -4.00 -2.93
CA LEU A 191 -7.59 -4.75 -1.90
C LEU A 191 -7.92 -6.17 -2.41
N PHE A 192 -8.33 -6.29 -3.67
CA PHE A 192 -8.51 -7.57 -4.36
C PHE A 192 -7.22 -8.39 -4.38
N ALA A 193 -6.13 -7.75 -4.79
CA ALA A 193 -4.79 -8.30 -4.80
C ALA A 193 -4.37 -8.88 -3.44
N ILE A 194 -4.55 -8.11 -2.36
CA ILE A 194 -4.16 -8.51 -1.00
C ILE A 194 -5.01 -9.67 -0.49
N ILE A 195 -6.33 -9.61 -0.69
CA ILE A 195 -7.23 -10.69 -0.25
C ILE A 195 -6.96 -11.97 -1.04
N GLU A 196 -6.76 -11.89 -2.36
CA GLU A 196 -6.38 -13.07 -3.16
C GLU A 196 -5.09 -13.70 -2.64
N LEU A 197 -4.12 -12.88 -2.21
CA LEU A 197 -2.88 -13.34 -1.58
C LEU A 197 -3.12 -13.95 -0.18
N LEU A 198 -4.00 -13.38 0.64
CA LEU A 198 -4.31 -13.87 1.99
C LEU A 198 -5.13 -15.17 1.99
N LEU A 199 -6.05 -15.33 1.03
CA LEU A 199 -6.90 -16.52 0.90
C LEU A 199 -6.13 -17.70 0.29
N CYS A 200 -4.99 -17.43 -0.35
CA CYS A 200 -4.06 -18.44 -0.80
C CYS A 200 -3.35 -19.07 0.42
N SER A 201 -3.75 -20.30 0.76
CA SER A 201 -3.42 -21.08 1.97
C SER A 201 -1.98 -21.02 2.54
N PRO A 202 -1.77 -21.29 3.84
CA PRO A 202 -0.47 -21.21 4.54
C PRO A 202 0.66 -22.10 4.01
N GLU A 203 0.37 -23.15 3.22
CA GLU A 203 1.41 -23.97 2.58
C GLU A 203 2.07 -23.27 1.37
N SER A 204 1.33 -22.43 0.63
CA SER A 204 1.88 -21.63 -0.48
C SER A 204 2.60 -20.38 -0.01
N LEU A 205 2.23 -19.90 1.18
CA LEU A 205 2.92 -18.82 1.86
C LEU A 205 4.37 -19.20 2.18
N ALA A 206 4.73 -20.47 2.37
CA ALA A 206 6.12 -20.89 2.53
C ALA A 206 7.02 -20.58 1.30
N PHE A 207 6.45 -20.51 0.10
CA PHE A 207 7.18 -20.23 -1.15
C PHE A 207 7.34 -18.72 -1.40
N ILE A 208 6.34 -17.92 -1.02
CA ILE A 208 6.36 -16.44 -1.09
C ILE A 208 7.14 -15.85 0.08
N TYR A 209 7.02 -16.44 1.27
CA TYR A 209 7.85 -16.15 2.41
C TYR A 209 9.23 -16.79 2.29
N ALA A 210 9.57 -17.65 1.33
CA ALA A 210 10.93 -18.22 1.24
C ALA A 210 12.05 -17.15 1.25
N PRO A 211 11.97 -16.03 0.50
CA PRO A 211 12.92 -14.92 0.64
C PRO A 211 12.83 -14.17 1.99
N PHE A 212 11.66 -14.06 2.61
CA PHE A 212 11.51 -13.51 3.97
C PHE A 212 12.02 -14.49 5.06
N LEU A 213 11.84 -15.79 4.86
CA LEU A 213 12.27 -16.90 5.71
C LEU A 213 13.78 -17.06 5.62
N ILE A 214 14.43 -16.76 4.49
CA ILE A 214 15.89 -16.72 4.39
C ILE A 214 16.49 -15.52 5.12
N ILE A 215 15.82 -14.36 5.14
CA ILE A 215 16.19 -13.26 6.05
C ILE A 215 16.08 -13.71 7.53
N PHE A 216 15.23 -14.70 7.81
CA PHE A 216 15.06 -15.32 9.12
C PHE A 216 15.82 -16.65 9.32
N SER A 217 16.52 -17.18 8.32
CA SER A 217 17.22 -18.48 8.37
C SER A 217 18.69 -18.43 7.89
N SER A 218 19.26 -17.24 7.68
CA SER A 218 20.69 -17.07 7.36
C SER A 218 21.40 -16.26 8.40
#